data_AF-A0A9P4QVT0-F1
#
_entry.id   AF-A0A9P4QVT0-F1
#
_cell.length_a   1.000
_cell.length_b   1.000
_cell.length_c   1.000
_cell.angle_alpha   90.00
_cell.angle_beta   90.00
_cell.angle_gamma   90.00
#
_symmetry.space_group_name_H-M   'P 1'
#
loop_
_entity.id
_entity.type
_entity.pdbx_description
1 polymer ?
#
loop_
_entity_poly.entity_id
_entity_poly.type
_entity_poly.pdbx_seq_one_letter_code
_entity_poly.pdbx_strand_id
1 'polypeptide(L)'
;MNTAKRQKQRKVLLMGKSGAGKSSMRSIVFSNYVAKDVRRLGATIDVEHSNIKFMGNLMLNLWDCGGQDGFVENYLTHQRNHVFGSVAVLIFVFDIESREFQADVISYSAIIRALEECSPGAKVFCLIHKMDLVQTRLRVQLFEERAEYIRSASEGFRDVVEFWATSIWDQSLYKAWTQIIYFLIPNAGTIEALLQQLAEIVDARELILYERTTCLMVTHVTRGVESNNPFTDRFERISSILKTHKQSMAKHTGIPAGSANFAEMQIKTGRFMFFITRLTENTNLAASIPASEQVFNTARINIQLVRPKFAELDIAAKPRPGIQQAFAHSADSEGMRREDDLSRGRGKEAVNLGEF
;
A
#
# COMPACT_ATOMS: atom_id res chain seq x y z
N MET A 1 7.03 1.05 32.81
CA MET A 1 5.91 0.68 31.91
C MET A 1 6.33 0.99 30.49
N ASN A 2 6.37 -0.05 29.64
CA ASN A 2 6.92 -0.03 28.27
C ASN A 2 6.20 0.96 27.34
N THR A 3 6.83 2.11 27.07
CA THR A 3 6.45 3.06 26.01
C THR A 3 7.32 2.94 24.75
N ALA A 4 8.13 1.89 24.64
CA ALA A 4 8.94 1.61 23.47
C ALA A 4 8.16 0.79 22.42
N LYS A 5 7.79 1.46 21.32
CA LYS A 5 7.43 0.88 20.01
C LYS A 5 6.19 -0.03 19.95
N ARG A 6 5.00 0.51 20.24
CA ARG A 6 3.80 0.04 19.53
C ARG A 6 3.93 0.55 18.09
N GLN A 7 4.44 -0.31 17.21
CA GLN A 7 4.54 -0.09 15.76
C GLN A 7 3.25 0.60 15.30
N LYS A 8 3.33 1.82 14.74
CA LYS A 8 2.18 2.71 14.47
C LYS A 8 1.23 2.04 13.46
N GLN A 9 0.35 1.16 13.95
CA GLN A 9 -0.81 0.70 13.22
C GLN A 9 -1.62 1.94 12.83
N ARG A 10 -1.80 2.14 11.52
CA ARG A 10 -2.56 3.27 11.01
C ARG A 10 -3.98 2.78 10.72
N LYS A 11 -4.92 3.22 11.54
CA LYS A 11 -6.34 2.96 11.32
C LYS A 11 -6.84 3.84 10.18
N VAL A 12 -7.36 3.22 9.14
CA VAL A 12 -7.95 3.87 7.98
C VAL A 12 -9.41 3.48 7.93
N LEU A 13 -10.30 4.47 8.05
CA LEU A 13 -11.74 4.27 7.90
C LEU A 13 -12.11 4.41 6.43
N LEU A 14 -12.90 3.48 5.92
CA LEU A 14 -13.52 3.54 4.60
C LEU A 14 -15.03 3.56 4.78
N MET A 15 -15.64 4.73 4.57
CA MET A 15 -17.05 5.02 4.83
C MET A 15 -17.75 5.63 3.62
N GLY A 16 -19.08 5.67 3.66
CA GLY A 16 -19.93 6.12 2.54
C GLY A 16 -21.19 5.27 2.43
N LYS A 17 -22.21 5.77 1.73
CA LYS A 17 -23.51 5.08 1.56
C LYS A 17 -23.35 3.67 0.98
N SER A 18 -24.31 2.80 1.30
CA SER A 18 -24.40 1.47 0.68
C SER A 18 -24.42 1.59 -0.85
N GLY A 19 -23.71 0.70 -1.55
CA GLY A 19 -23.61 0.74 -3.01
C GLY A 19 -22.60 1.75 -3.59
N ALA A 20 -21.99 2.63 -2.79
CA ALA A 20 -21.04 3.64 -3.29
C ALA A 20 -19.72 3.08 -3.86
N GLY A 21 -19.41 1.78 -3.66
CA GLY A 21 -18.23 1.11 -4.25
C GLY A 21 -17.03 0.92 -3.31
N LYS A 22 -17.20 1.12 -2.01
CA LYS A 22 -16.15 0.97 -0.96
C LYS A 22 -15.41 -0.37 -1.04
N SER A 23 -16.13 -1.47 -0.89
CA SER A 23 -15.55 -2.82 -0.92
C SER A 23 -14.96 -3.16 -2.29
N SER A 24 -15.56 -2.69 -3.38
CA SER A 24 -15.01 -2.85 -4.73
C SER A 24 -13.62 -2.22 -4.85
N MET A 25 -13.44 -1.00 -4.35
CA MET A 25 -12.14 -0.32 -4.34
C MET A 25 -11.11 -1.08 -3.50
N ARG A 26 -11.48 -1.48 -2.28
CA ARG A 26 -10.61 -2.29 -1.40
C ARG A 26 -10.15 -3.57 -2.10
N SER A 27 -11.08 -4.32 -2.69
CA SER A 27 -10.78 -5.60 -3.33
C SER A 27 -9.89 -5.45 -4.56
N ILE A 28 -10.07 -4.41 -5.37
CA ILE A 28 -9.23 -4.16 -6.55
C ILE A 28 -7.79 -3.84 -6.13
N VAL A 29 -7.64 -2.91 -5.18
CA VAL A 29 -6.31 -2.42 -4.77
C VAL A 29 -5.57 -3.49 -3.96
N PHE A 30 -6.21 -4.09 -2.95
CA PHE A 30 -5.54 -4.92 -1.95
C PHE A 30 -5.77 -6.43 -2.10
N SER A 31 -6.88 -6.84 -2.71
CA SER A 31 -7.20 -8.27 -2.91
C SER A 31 -6.97 -8.76 -4.33
N ASN A 32 -6.48 -7.88 -5.22
CA ASN A 32 -6.26 -8.16 -6.63
C ASN A 32 -7.53 -8.66 -7.35
N TYR A 33 -8.70 -8.08 -7.07
CA TYR A 33 -9.87 -8.33 -7.90
C TYR A 33 -9.74 -7.61 -9.24
N VAL A 34 -10.29 -8.19 -10.29
CA VAL A 34 -10.55 -7.47 -11.55
C VAL A 34 -11.87 -6.72 -11.41
N ALA A 35 -12.00 -5.55 -12.03
CA ALA A 35 -13.21 -4.73 -11.98
C ALA A 35 -14.50 -5.50 -12.29
N LYS A 36 -14.46 -6.48 -13.20
CA LYS A 36 -15.63 -7.32 -13.52
C LYS A 36 -16.09 -8.23 -12.37
N ASP A 37 -15.17 -8.65 -11.50
CA ASP A 37 -15.43 -9.64 -10.44
C ASP A 37 -16.07 -8.98 -9.22
N VAL A 38 -15.96 -7.66 -9.07
CA VAL A 38 -16.55 -6.92 -7.94
C VAL A 38 -18.08 -6.96 -7.92
N ARG A 39 -18.72 -7.30 -9.05
CA ARG A 39 -20.18 -7.47 -9.15
C ARG A 39 -20.71 -8.62 -8.27
N ARG A 40 -19.84 -9.54 -7.85
CA ARG A 40 -20.17 -10.68 -6.98
C ARG A 40 -20.08 -10.32 -5.49
N LEU A 41 -19.59 -9.14 -5.15
CA LEU A 41 -19.48 -8.71 -3.76
C LEU A 41 -20.89 -8.41 -3.22
N GLY A 42 -21.21 -9.03 -2.08
CA GLY A 42 -22.42 -8.73 -1.32
C GLY A 42 -22.31 -7.41 -0.56
N ALA A 43 -23.40 -7.02 0.09
CA ALA A 43 -23.38 -5.90 1.01
C ALA A 43 -22.53 -6.22 2.24
N THR A 44 -21.65 -5.30 2.63
CA THR A 44 -20.87 -5.42 3.87
C THR A 44 -21.81 -5.36 5.07
N ILE A 45 -21.71 -6.35 5.93
CA ILE A 45 -22.42 -6.42 7.21
C ILE A 45 -21.49 -5.84 8.26
N ASP A 46 -21.95 -4.78 8.91
CA ASP A 46 -21.16 -4.08 9.91
C ASP A 46 -19.76 -3.65 9.40
N VAL A 47 -18.68 -3.86 10.16
CA VAL A 47 -17.31 -3.48 9.77
C VAL A 47 -16.50 -4.69 9.35
N GLU A 48 -15.96 -4.67 8.12
CA GLU A 48 -14.99 -5.66 7.68
C GLU A 48 -13.56 -5.14 7.87
N HIS A 49 -12.77 -5.85 8.68
CA HIS A 49 -11.38 -5.48 8.97
C HIS A 49 -10.41 -6.13 8.00
N SER A 50 -9.49 -5.33 7.46
CA SER A 50 -8.39 -5.80 6.61
C SER A 50 -7.05 -5.28 7.13
N ASN A 51 -6.17 -6.20 7.51
CA ASN A 51 -4.81 -5.90 7.98
C ASN A 51 -3.83 -6.06 6.82
N ILE A 52 -3.49 -4.97 6.15
CA ILE A 52 -2.66 -4.97 4.96
C ILE A 52 -1.23 -4.60 5.35
N LYS A 53 -0.29 -5.48 5.00
CA LYS A 53 1.15 -5.18 5.06
C LYS A 53 1.52 -4.34 3.85
N PHE A 54 2.15 -3.19 4.10
CA PHE A 54 2.64 -2.28 3.09
C PHE A 54 4.12 -1.99 3.35
N MET A 55 4.97 -1.98 2.31
CA MET A 55 6.41 -1.66 2.40
C MET A 55 7.13 -2.29 3.63
N GLY A 56 7.01 -3.61 3.77
CA GLY A 56 7.54 -4.35 4.92
C GLY A 56 6.53 -4.42 6.07
N ASN A 57 6.77 -3.67 7.14
CA ASN A 57 6.00 -3.79 8.39
C ASN A 57 5.00 -2.64 8.65
N LEU A 58 4.73 -1.75 7.67
CA LEU A 58 3.62 -0.81 7.84
C LEU A 58 2.31 -1.61 7.78
N MET A 59 1.64 -1.68 8.93
CA MET A 59 0.32 -2.30 9.04
C MET A 59 -0.76 -1.25 8.85
N LEU A 60 -1.44 -1.35 7.72
CA LEU A 60 -2.64 -0.58 7.43
C LEU A 60 -3.83 -1.38 7.93
N ASN A 61 -4.51 -0.85 8.95
CA ASN A 61 -5.73 -1.43 9.48
C ASN A 61 -6.91 -0.74 8.80
N LEU A 62 -7.32 -1.30 7.66
CA LEU A 62 -8.43 -0.77 6.86
C LEU A 62 -9.75 -1.31 7.40
N TRP A 63 -10.66 -0.39 7.74
CA TRP A 63 -12.00 -0.68 8.25
C TRP A 63 -13.00 -0.32 7.16
N ASP A 64 -13.51 -1.34 6.47
CA ASP A 64 -14.55 -1.18 5.44
C ASP A 64 -15.92 -1.22 6.13
N CYS A 65 -16.50 -0.06 6.37
CA CYS A 65 -17.73 0.08 7.14
C CYS A 65 -18.97 -0.08 6.26
N GLY A 66 -19.93 -0.89 6.70
CA GLY A 66 -21.22 -1.05 6.06
C GLY A 66 -21.96 0.29 5.97
N GLY A 67 -22.39 0.65 4.75
CA GLY A 67 -23.03 1.96 4.50
C GLY A 67 -24.56 1.96 4.62
N GLN A 68 -25.13 0.95 5.27
CA GLN A 68 -26.58 0.83 5.47
C GLN A 68 -26.98 1.68 6.67
N ASP A 69 -28.15 2.31 6.64
CA ASP A 69 -28.52 3.36 7.61
C ASP A 69 -28.49 2.86 9.05
N GLY A 70 -28.98 1.64 9.32
CA GLY A 70 -28.93 1.04 10.66
C GLY A 70 -27.49 0.80 11.18
N PHE A 71 -26.53 0.49 10.31
CA PHE A 71 -25.13 0.37 10.72
C PHE A 71 -24.51 1.74 10.98
N VAL A 72 -24.77 2.72 10.11
CA VAL A 72 -24.25 4.09 10.28
C VAL A 72 -24.77 4.73 11.57
N GLU A 73 -26.05 4.55 11.89
CA GLU A 73 -26.64 5.01 13.15
C GLU A 73 -25.93 4.36 14.34
N ASN A 74 -25.72 3.05 14.30
CA ASN A 74 -25.01 2.31 15.35
C ASN A 74 -23.55 2.79 15.52
N TYR A 75 -22.86 3.15 14.44
CA TYR A 75 -21.52 3.75 14.50
C TYR A 75 -21.52 5.10 15.20
N LEU A 76 -22.54 5.92 14.94
CA LEU A 76 -22.62 7.28 15.49
C LEU A 76 -23.08 7.31 16.95
N THR A 77 -23.87 6.32 17.37
CA THR A 77 -24.49 6.26 18.71
C THR A 77 -23.75 5.31 19.64
N HIS A 78 -23.81 3.99 19.39
CA HIS A 78 -23.33 2.97 20.33
C HIS A 78 -21.84 2.67 20.19
N GLN A 79 -21.29 2.73 18.97
CA GLN A 79 -19.89 2.38 18.70
C GLN A 79 -18.99 3.59 18.40
N ARG A 80 -19.45 4.82 18.70
CA ARG A 80 -18.78 6.08 18.32
C ARG A 80 -17.29 6.11 18.65
N ASN A 81 -16.95 5.89 19.92
CA ASN A 81 -15.55 5.90 20.37
C ASN A 81 -14.72 4.76 19.78
N HIS A 82 -15.34 3.60 19.56
CA HIS A 82 -14.67 2.44 18.98
C HIS A 82 -14.32 2.67 17.51
N VAL A 83 -15.26 3.21 16.73
CA VAL A 83 -15.12 3.43 15.29
C VAL A 83 -14.31 4.70 15.01
N PHE A 84 -14.59 5.82 15.66
CA PHE A 84 -13.95 7.11 15.37
C PHE A 84 -12.70 7.41 16.22
N GLY A 85 -12.36 6.55 17.19
CA GLY A 85 -11.14 6.69 17.98
C GLY A 85 -9.87 6.26 17.23
N SER A 86 -8.79 7.03 17.43
CA SER A 86 -7.43 6.76 16.90
C SER A 86 -7.38 6.59 15.38
N VAL A 87 -8.21 7.34 14.64
CA VAL A 87 -8.26 7.31 13.19
C VAL A 87 -7.12 8.14 12.63
N ALA A 88 -6.31 7.56 11.73
CA ALA A 88 -5.26 8.30 11.02
C ALA A 88 -5.81 8.95 9.75
N VAL A 89 -6.68 8.22 9.03
CA VAL A 89 -7.26 8.66 7.76
C VAL A 89 -8.73 8.22 7.70
N LEU A 90 -9.61 9.14 7.30
CA LEU A 90 -10.96 8.84 6.82
C LEU A 90 -10.97 8.95 5.30
N ILE A 91 -11.42 7.89 4.62
CA ILE A 91 -11.76 7.88 3.21
C ILE A 91 -13.28 7.78 3.12
N PHE A 92 -13.93 8.86 2.70
CA PHE A 92 -15.37 8.87 2.47
C PHE A 92 -15.68 8.79 0.99
N VAL A 93 -16.60 7.91 0.62
CA VAL A 93 -16.92 7.59 -0.78
C VAL A 93 -18.32 8.06 -1.10
N PHE A 94 -18.42 8.97 -2.06
CA PHE A 94 -19.69 9.43 -2.63
C PHE A 94 -19.92 8.76 -3.99
N ASP A 95 -21.15 8.33 -4.22
CA ASP A 95 -21.59 7.87 -5.54
C ASP A 95 -22.05 9.06 -6.38
N ILE A 96 -21.44 9.28 -7.55
CA ILE A 96 -21.83 10.39 -8.43
C ILE A 96 -23.27 10.26 -8.97
N GLU A 97 -23.81 9.04 -9.02
CA GLU A 97 -25.19 8.78 -9.44
C GLU A 97 -26.18 8.71 -8.26
N SER A 98 -25.75 9.08 -7.05
CA SER A 98 -26.67 9.08 -5.90
C SER A 98 -27.88 9.98 -6.15
N ARG A 99 -29.07 9.38 -6.07
CA ARG A 99 -30.35 10.09 -6.15
C ARG A 99 -30.65 10.89 -4.89
N GLU A 100 -30.02 10.53 -3.78
CA GLU A 100 -30.21 11.12 -2.45
C GLU A 100 -28.95 11.85 -1.99
N PHE A 101 -28.22 12.48 -2.91
CA PHE A 101 -26.92 13.09 -2.63
C PHE A 101 -26.93 14.08 -1.45
N GLN A 102 -28.02 14.84 -1.26
CA GLN A 102 -28.15 15.73 -0.11
C GLN A 102 -28.19 14.95 1.22
N ALA A 103 -28.91 13.83 1.27
CA ALA A 103 -28.96 12.96 2.44
C ALA A 103 -27.60 12.30 2.71
N ASP A 104 -26.88 11.89 1.66
CA ASP A 104 -25.52 11.37 1.77
C ASP A 104 -24.57 12.40 2.40
N VAL A 105 -24.71 13.68 2.03
CA VAL A 105 -23.89 14.77 2.59
C VAL A 105 -24.27 15.10 4.03
N ILE A 106 -25.55 14.98 4.40
CA ILE A 106 -25.98 15.10 5.81
C ILE A 106 -25.37 13.97 6.65
N SER A 107 -25.41 12.74 6.14
CA SER A 107 -24.77 11.58 6.79
C SER A 107 -23.26 11.78 6.94
N TYR A 108 -22.61 12.28 5.90
CA TYR A 108 -21.19 12.66 5.93
C TYR A 108 -20.88 13.70 7.00
N SER A 109 -21.66 14.79 7.11
CA SER A 109 -21.46 15.82 8.14
C SER A 109 -21.57 15.23 9.55
N ALA A 110 -22.52 14.32 9.80
CA ALA A 110 -22.61 13.63 11.09
C ALA A 110 -21.37 12.77 11.42
N ILE A 111 -20.80 12.10 10.41
CA ILE A 111 -19.56 11.33 10.52
C ILE A 111 -18.35 12.25 10.75
N ILE A 112 -18.32 13.40 10.08
CA ILE A 112 -17.26 14.40 10.24
C ILE A 112 -17.24 14.95 11.66
N ARG A 113 -18.40 15.29 12.24
CA ARG A 113 -18.51 15.70 13.65
C ARG A 113 -17.97 14.64 14.60
N ALA A 114 -18.34 13.38 14.37
CA ALA A 114 -17.84 12.27 15.17
C ALA A 114 -16.32 12.10 15.06
N LEU A 115 -15.78 12.27 13.86
CA LEU A 115 -14.35 12.22 13.63
C LEU A 115 -13.62 13.39 14.29
N GLU A 116 -14.17 14.61 14.22
CA GLU A 116 -13.58 15.81 14.84
C GLU A 116 -13.49 15.67 16.36
N GLU A 117 -14.55 15.17 16.99
CA GLU A 117 -14.60 14.92 18.43
C GLU A 117 -13.61 13.83 18.87
N CYS A 118 -13.53 12.71 18.13
CA CYS A 118 -12.76 11.54 18.57
C CYS A 118 -11.32 11.49 18.04
N SER A 119 -11.04 12.10 16.89
CA SER A 119 -9.76 12.07 16.17
C SER A 119 -9.54 13.37 15.36
N PRO A 120 -9.39 14.54 16.00
CA PRO A 120 -9.24 15.82 15.31
C PRO A 120 -7.99 15.92 14.41
N GLY A 121 -6.97 15.09 14.66
CA GLY A 121 -5.75 15.00 13.84
C GLY A 121 -5.84 14.05 12.65
N ALA A 122 -7.01 13.48 12.35
CA ALA A 122 -7.19 12.61 11.20
C ALA A 122 -7.11 13.41 9.89
N LYS A 123 -6.66 12.76 8.80
CA LYS A 123 -6.76 13.34 7.46
C LYS A 123 -8.00 12.83 6.74
N VAL A 124 -8.70 13.71 6.02
CA VAL A 124 -9.96 13.38 5.34
C VAL A 124 -9.78 13.41 3.84
N PHE A 125 -10.11 12.32 3.18
CA PHE A 125 -10.19 12.20 1.73
C PHE A 125 -11.62 11.88 1.31
N CYS A 126 -12.16 12.64 0.37
CA CYS A 126 -13.46 12.41 -0.24
C CYS A 126 -13.27 11.92 -1.68
N LEU A 127 -13.71 10.69 -1.94
CA LEU A 127 -13.68 10.10 -3.28
C LEU A 127 -15.06 10.26 -3.91
N ILE A 128 -15.15 11.05 -4.99
CA ILE A 128 -16.34 11.10 -5.83
C ILE A 128 -16.18 9.96 -6.85
N HIS A 129 -16.90 8.87 -6.60
CA HIS A 129 -16.70 7.58 -7.24
C HIS A 129 -17.70 7.32 -8.37
N LYS A 130 -17.41 6.31 -9.19
CA LYS A 130 -18.16 5.93 -10.40
C LYS A 130 -18.20 7.01 -11.48
N MET A 131 -17.15 7.82 -11.55
CA MET A 131 -17.03 8.92 -12.54
C MET A 131 -17.02 8.44 -14.00
N ASP A 132 -16.84 7.13 -14.22
CA ASP A 132 -17.02 6.50 -15.53
C ASP A 132 -18.44 6.65 -16.10
N LEU A 133 -19.45 6.74 -15.23
CA LEU A 133 -20.85 6.89 -15.61
C LEU A 133 -21.18 8.32 -16.11
N VAL A 134 -20.30 9.27 -15.82
CA VAL A 134 -20.41 10.65 -16.29
C VAL A 134 -19.74 10.81 -17.66
N GLN A 135 -20.41 11.51 -18.57
CA GLN A 135 -19.85 11.89 -19.88
C GLN A 135 -18.57 12.72 -19.70
N THR A 136 -17.51 12.39 -20.44
CA THR A 136 -16.16 13.01 -20.30
C THR A 136 -16.19 14.54 -20.24
N ARG A 137 -17.00 15.18 -21.08
CA ARG A 137 -17.12 16.66 -21.15
C ARG A 137 -17.68 17.31 -19.87
N LEU A 138 -18.46 16.57 -19.07
CA LEU A 138 -19.10 17.07 -17.84
C LEU A 138 -18.32 16.69 -16.57
N ARG A 139 -17.32 15.80 -16.67
CA ARG A 139 -16.64 15.24 -15.49
C ARG A 139 -15.99 16.29 -14.61
N VAL A 140 -15.30 17.27 -15.20
CA VAL A 140 -14.61 18.33 -14.45
C VAL A 140 -15.63 19.22 -13.73
N GLN A 141 -16.63 19.72 -14.46
CA GLN A 141 -17.67 20.58 -13.90
C GLN A 141 -18.42 19.89 -12.74
N LEU A 142 -18.92 18.67 -12.96
CA LEU A 142 -19.66 17.94 -11.93
C LEU A 142 -18.77 17.58 -10.74
N PHE A 143 -17.51 17.24 -10.98
CA PHE A 143 -16.56 16.99 -9.89
C PHE A 143 -16.37 18.24 -9.02
N GLU A 144 -16.11 19.39 -9.62
CA GLU A 144 -15.90 20.65 -8.90
C GLU A 144 -17.15 21.09 -8.11
N GLU A 145 -18.33 21.00 -8.72
CA GLU A 145 -19.60 21.33 -8.08
C GLU A 145 -19.84 20.43 -6.85
N ARG A 146 -19.66 19.11 -7.00
CA ARG A 146 -19.84 18.16 -5.91
C ARG A 146 -18.79 18.34 -4.83
N ALA A 147 -17.54 18.58 -5.20
CA ALA A 147 -16.45 18.80 -4.26
C ALA A 147 -16.69 20.06 -3.41
N GLU A 148 -17.13 21.17 -4.00
CA GLU A 148 -17.42 22.40 -3.24
C GLU A 148 -18.62 22.23 -2.31
N TYR A 149 -19.67 21.54 -2.77
CA TYR A 149 -20.83 21.24 -1.94
C TYR A 149 -20.46 20.37 -0.72
N ILE A 150 -19.66 19.32 -0.93
CA ILE A 150 -19.18 18.46 0.15
C ILE A 150 -18.22 19.23 1.08
N ARG A 151 -17.29 20.02 0.52
CA ARG A 151 -16.33 20.84 1.27
C ARG A 151 -17.04 21.78 2.24
N SER A 152 -18.13 22.38 1.81
CA SER A 152 -18.96 23.26 2.64
C SER A 152 -19.59 22.52 3.83
N ALA A 153 -19.79 21.20 3.74
CA ALA A 153 -20.29 20.33 4.80
C ALA A 153 -19.19 19.62 5.61
N SER A 154 -17.90 19.87 5.32
CA SER A 154 -16.74 19.22 5.98
C SER A 154 -16.32 19.89 7.30
N GLU A 155 -17.05 20.92 7.76
CA GLU A 155 -16.91 21.55 9.09
C GLU A 155 -15.44 21.82 9.49
N GLY A 156 -14.96 21.30 10.64
CA GLY A 156 -13.59 21.51 11.11
C GLY A 156 -12.49 20.97 10.18
N PHE A 157 -12.84 20.13 9.20
CA PHE A 157 -11.91 19.61 8.19
C PHE A 157 -12.00 20.34 6.85
N ARG A 158 -12.82 21.39 6.71
CA ARG A 158 -13.08 22.12 5.45
C ARG A 158 -11.81 22.53 4.69
N ASP A 159 -10.80 23.00 5.40
CA ASP A 159 -9.57 23.51 4.78
C ASP A 159 -8.53 22.41 4.47
N VAL A 160 -8.73 21.21 5.01
CA VAL A 160 -7.77 20.09 4.90
C VAL A 160 -8.31 18.88 4.14
N VAL A 161 -9.61 18.87 3.81
CA VAL A 161 -10.24 17.79 3.05
C VAL A 161 -9.78 17.79 1.60
N GLU A 162 -9.34 16.64 1.12
CA GLU A 162 -8.90 16.45 -0.26
C GLU A 162 -9.93 15.65 -1.07
N PHE A 163 -10.10 16.02 -2.34
CA PHE A 163 -11.11 15.43 -3.23
C PHE A 163 -10.47 14.72 -4.42
N TRP A 164 -11.00 13.54 -4.76
CA TRP A 164 -10.53 12.76 -5.89
C TRP A 164 -11.70 12.19 -6.70
N ALA A 165 -11.72 12.48 -8.00
CA ALA A 165 -12.58 11.79 -8.96
C ALA A 165 -12.03 10.38 -9.19
N THR A 166 -12.84 9.34 -8.99
CA THR A 166 -12.36 7.95 -9.08
C THR A 166 -13.31 7.04 -9.85
N SER A 167 -12.73 6.03 -10.50
CA SER A 167 -13.43 4.92 -11.13
C SER A 167 -12.61 3.63 -11.00
N ILE A 168 -13.29 2.50 -10.88
CA ILE A 168 -12.67 1.17 -10.93
C ILE A 168 -12.23 0.76 -12.34
N TRP A 169 -12.62 1.52 -13.37
CA TRP A 169 -12.37 1.20 -14.78
C TRP A 169 -11.16 1.92 -15.37
N ASP A 170 -10.52 2.79 -14.59
CA ASP A 170 -9.33 3.54 -15.03
C ASP A 170 -8.31 3.71 -13.89
N GLN A 171 -7.23 4.43 -14.18
CA GLN A 171 -6.10 4.67 -13.29
C GLN A 171 -6.40 5.66 -12.14
N SER A 172 -7.53 6.36 -12.16
CA SER A 172 -7.85 7.40 -11.16
C SER A 172 -7.96 6.83 -9.75
N LEU A 173 -8.41 5.58 -9.60
CA LEU A 173 -8.44 4.88 -8.32
C LEU A 173 -7.03 4.72 -7.75
N TYR A 174 -6.07 4.28 -8.58
CA TYR A 174 -4.68 4.15 -8.14
C TYR A 174 -4.07 5.50 -7.78
N LYS A 175 -4.44 6.57 -8.48
CA LYS A 175 -4.01 7.94 -8.17
C LYS A 175 -4.43 8.39 -6.78
N ALA A 176 -5.71 8.23 -6.46
CA ALA A 176 -6.24 8.56 -5.14
C ALA A 176 -5.54 7.73 -4.05
N TRP A 177 -5.42 6.41 -4.25
CA TRP A 177 -4.77 5.54 -3.27
C TRP A 177 -3.28 5.83 -3.09
N THR A 178 -2.54 6.15 -4.14
CA THR A 178 -1.13 6.54 -4.02
C THR A 178 -0.97 7.76 -3.12
N GLN A 179 -1.83 8.77 -3.24
CA GLN A 179 -1.77 9.97 -2.38
C GLN A 179 -2.13 9.66 -0.93
N ILE A 180 -3.16 8.84 -0.70
CA ILE A 180 -3.55 8.37 0.63
C ILE A 180 -2.41 7.58 1.28
N ILE A 181 -1.78 6.67 0.53
CA ILE A 181 -0.67 5.85 1.01
C ILE A 181 0.58 6.69 1.27
N TYR A 182 0.89 7.67 0.41
CA TYR A 182 2.04 8.56 0.60
C TYR A 182 1.99 9.24 1.97
N PHE A 183 0.81 9.74 2.37
CA PHE A 183 0.60 10.32 3.70
C PHE A 183 0.83 9.34 4.87
N LEU A 184 0.60 8.04 4.64
CA LEU A 184 0.75 7.00 5.66
C LEU A 184 2.20 6.51 5.82
N ILE A 185 3.07 6.75 4.84
CA ILE A 185 4.48 6.35 4.83
C ILE A 185 5.33 7.38 5.61
N PRO A 186 5.91 7.03 6.77
CA PRO A 186 6.60 7.99 7.63
C PRO A 186 7.90 8.58 7.05
N ASN A 187 8.58 7.83 6.19
CA ASN A 187 9.90 8.14 5.66
C ASN A 187 9.88 8.36 4.14
N ALA A 188 8.72 8.73 3.57
CA ALA A 188 8.56 8.97 2.13
C ALA A 188 9.60 9.96 1.58
N GLY A 189 9.85 11.08 2.29
CA GLY A 189 10.86 12.06 1.86
C GLY A 189 12.30 11.53 1.84
N THR A 190 12.66 10.62 2.75
CA THR A 190 14.00 9.99 2.73
C THR A 190 14.14 9.01 1.57
N ILE A 191 13.08 8.25 1.28
CA ILE A 191 13.03 7.33 0.13
C ILE A 191 13.16 8.12 -1.18
N GLU A 192 12.45 9.24 -1.29
CA GLU A 192 12.50 10.14 -2.44
C GLU A 192 13.88 10.75 -2.64
N ALA A 193 14.53 11.23 -1.58
CA ALA A 193 15.90 11.76 -1.64
C ALA A 193 16.92 10.70 -2.12
N LEU A 194 16.81 9.46 -1.65
CA LEU A 194 17.67 8.37 -2.11
C LEU A 194 17.35 7.92 -3.54
N LEU A 195 16.08 7.98 -3.94
CA LEU A 195 15.68 7.74 -5.32
C LEU A 195 16.24 8.82 -6.26
N GLN A 196 16.28 10.08 -5.82
CA GLN A 196 16.86 11.20 -6.57
C GLN A 196 18.37 10.98 -6.80
N GLN A 197 19.11 10.61 -5.76
CA GLN A 197 20.54 10.28 -5.87
C GLN A 197 20.77 9.11 -6.84
N LEU A 198 19.93 8.07 -6.77
CA LEU A 198 20.02 6.94 -7.69
C LEU A 198 19.78 7.38 -9.13
N ALA A 199 18.78 8.22 -9.38
CA ALA A 199 18.44 8.70 -10.72
C ALA A 199 19.60 9.43 -11.39
N GLU A 200 20.40 10.18 -10.62
CA GLU A 200 21.61 10.82 -11.11
C GLU A 200 22.71 9.81 -11.44
N ILE A 201 22.95 8.83 -10.57
CA ILE A 201 24.00 7.81 -10.75
C ILE A 201 23.74 6.91 -11.95
N VAL A 202 22.48 6.54 -12.21
CA VAL A 202 22.11 5.67 -13.34
C VAL A 202 21.76 6.43 -14.62
N ASP A 203 21.92 7.75 -14.61
CA ASP A 203 21.48 8.66 -15.67
C ASP A 203 20.03 8.38 -16.13
N ALA A 204 19.15 8.14 -15.16
CA ALA A 204 17.74 7.90 -15.44
C ALA A 204 17.03 9.21 -15.75
N ARG A 205 16.20 9.18 -16.78
CA ARG A 205 15.23 10.24 -17.10
C ARG A 205 14.05 10.19 -16.15
N GLU A 206 13.67 8.98 -15.73
CA GLU A 206 12.57 8.79 -14.80
C GLU A 206 12.79 7.51 -13.98
N LEU A 207 12.61 7.61 -12.66
CA LEU A 207 12.56 6.46 -11.75
C LEU A 207 11.22 6.46 -11.01
N ILE A 208 10.59 5.31 -10.89
CA ILE A 208 9.30 5.16 -10.20
C ILE A 208 9.39 3.97 -9.25
N LEU A 209 9.12 4.20 -7.98
CA LEU A 209 9.10 3.17 -6.96
C LEU A 209 7.67 2.68 -6.76
N TYR A 210 7.44 1.38 -6.93
CA TYR A 210 6.14 0.74 -6.69
C TYR A 210 6.22 -0.22 -5.51
N GLU A 211 5.17 -0.26 -4.69
CA GLU A 211 5.00 -1.38 -3.76
C GLU A 211 4.62 -2.63 -4.56
N ARG A 212 5.35 -3.71 -4.32
CA ARG A 212 5.39 -4.89 -5.20
C ARG A 212 4.09 -5.69 -5.20
N THR A 213 3.37 -5.72 -4.09
CA THR A 213 2.16 -6.53 -3.95
C THR A 213 0.97 -5.85 -4.61
N THR A 214 0.70 -4.61 -4.22
CA THR A 214 -0.43 -3.78 -4.63
C THR A 214 -0.20 -3.13 -6.00
N CYS A 215 1.06 -2.93 -6.38
CA CYS A 215 1.50 -2.13 -7.52
C CYS A 215 1.19 -0.63 -7.38
N LEU A 216 0.89 -0.14 -6.17
CA LEU A 216 0.74 1.30 -5.93
C LEU A 216 2.08 2.02 -6.05
N MET A 217 2.07 3.18 -6.69
CA MET A 217 3.25 4.05 -6.73
C MET A 217 3.47 4.62 -5.32
N VAL A 218 4.73 4.56 -4.87
CA VAL A 218 5.20 5.07 -3.59
C VAL A 218 5.76 6.48 -3.76
N THR A 219 6.71 6.64 -4.67
CA THR A 219 7.31 7.93 -5.04
C THR A 219 7.97 7.79 -6.41
N HIS A 220 8.37 8.91 -7.00
CA HIS A 220 9.00 8.96 -8.31
C HIS A 220 9.97 10.13 -8.41
N VAL A 221 10.87 10.06 -9.39
CA VAL A 221 11.80 11.13 -9.77
C VAL A 221 11.70 11.29 -11.28
N THR A 222 11.43 12.49 -11.75
CA THR A 222 11.39 12.83 -13.18
C THR A 222 12.43 13.89 -13.48
N ARG A 223 13.25 13.68 -14.52
CA ARG A 223 14.37 14.54 -14.92
C ARG A 223 14.29 14.88 -16.41
N GLY A 224 14.75 16.09 -16.75
CA GLY A 224 14.94 16.53 -18.13
C GLY A 224 13.64 16.57 -18.94
N VAL A 225 13.65 15.97 -20.13
CA VAL A 225 12.53 16.06 -21.09
C VAL A 225 11.23 15.39 -20.60
N GLU A 226 11.32 14.43 -19.69
CA GLU A 226 10.14 13.71 -19.18
C GLU A 226 9.25 14.58 -18.27
N SER A 227 9.77 15.68 -17.74
CA SER A 227 8.98 16.66 -16.96
C SER A 227 7.88 17.32 -17.80
N ASN A 228 8.04 17.35 -19.13
CA ASN A 228 7.07 17.93 -20.07
C ASN A 228 6.12 16.87 -20.66
N ASN A 229 6.11 15.64 -20.14
CA ASN A 229 5.24 14.60 -20.63
C ASN A 229 3.76 14.95 -20.36
N PRO A 230 2.90 15.02 -21.40
CA PRO A 230 1.50 15.43 -21.23
C PRO A 230 0.67 14.40 -20.46
N PHE A 231 1.14 13.15 -20.33
CA PHE A 231 0.48 12.11 -19.55
C PHE A 231 0.97 12.16 -18.10
N THR A 232 0.36 13.06 -17.32
CA THR A 232 0.72 13.29 -15.91
C THR A 232 0.36 12.12 -14.99
N ASP A 233 -0.52 11.22 -15.42
CA ASP A 233 -1.01 10.05 -14.67
C ASP A 233 -0.41 8.73 -15.16
N ARG A 234 0.72 8.82 -15.89
CA ARG A 234 1.41 7.65 -16.46
C ARG A 234 1.86 6.64 -15.40
N PHE A 235 2.18 7.09 -14.19
CA PHE A 235 2.63 6.25 -13.08
C PHE A 235 1.51 5.31 -12.63
N GLU A 236 0.33 5.86 -12.43
CA GLU A 236 -0.87 5.13 -12.02
C GLU A 236 -1.40 4.25 -13.16
N ARG A 237 -1.25 4.71 -14.40
CA ARG A 237 -1.55 3.90 -15.59
C ARG A 237 -0.64 2.67 -15.64
N ILE A 238 0.65 2.81 -15.32
CA ILE A 238 1.57 1.66 -15.16
C ILE A 238 1.12 0.76 -14.00
N SER A 239 0.71 1.31 -12.85
CA SER A 239 0.13 0.51 -11.75
C SER A 239 -1.03 -0.38 -12.20
N SER A 240 -1.96 0.17 -12.99
CA SER A 240 -3.10 -0.57 -13.54
C SER A 240 -2.68 -1.65 -14.54
N ILE A 241 -1.70 -1.37 -15.41
CA ILE A 241 -1.11 -2.34 -16.34
C ILE A 241 -0.44 -3.48 -15.58
N LEU A 242 0.37 -3.16 -14.57
CA LEU A 242 1.06 -4.14 -13.74
C LEU A 242 0.06 -5.04 -12.99
N LYS A 243 -1.03 -4.46 -12.47
CA LYS A 243 -2.07 -5.23 -11.79
C LYS A 243 -2.76 -6.21 -12.72
N THR A 244 -3.14 -5.75 -13.91
CA THR A 244 -3.73 -6.59 -14.96
C THR A 244 -2.77 -7.71 -15.39
N HIS A 245 -1.50 -7.37 -15.59
CA HIS A 245 -0.50 -8.36 -15.97
C HIS A 245 -0.27 -9.41 -14.86
N LYS A 246 -0.28 -8.98 -13.60
CA LYS A 246 -0.17 -9.87 -12.43
C LYS A 246 -1.31 -10.88 -12.37
N GLN A 247 -2.54 -10.47 -12.69
CA GLN A 247 -3.68 -11.39 -12.86
C GLN A 247 -3.48 -12.38 -14.00
N SER A 248 -3.01 -11.89 -15.14
CA SER A 248 -2.74 -12.75 -16.30
C SER A 248 -1.69 -13.81 -15.96
N MET A 249 -0.59 -13.42 -15.31
CA MET A 249 0.45 -14.35 -14.84
C MET A 249 -0.13 -15.37 -13.87
N ALA A 250 -0.87 -14.93 -12.86
CA ALA A 250 -1.50 -15.80 -11.86
C ALA A 250 -2.37 -16.89 -12.49
N LYS A 251 -3.23 -16.49 -13.45
CA LYS A 251 -4.09 -17.42 -14.17
C LYS A 251 -3.30 -18.41 -15.04
N HIS A 252 -2.24 -17.94 -15.69
CA HIS A 252 -1.43 -18.78 -16.58
C HIS A 252 -0.56 -19.79 -15.82
N THR A 253 -0.05 -19.39 -14.65
CA THR A 253 0.90 -20.18 -13.84
C THR A 253 0.24 -20.95 -12.70
N GLY A 254 -1.07 -20.76 -12.46
CA GLY A 254 -1.81 -21.43 -11.40
C GLY A 254 -1.46 -20.96 -9.98
N ILE A 255 -0.62 -19.94 -9.83
CA ILE A 255 -0.28 -19.35 -8.53
C ILE A 255 -1.24 -18.21 -8.18
N PRO A 256 -1.51 -17.97 -6.88
CA PRO A 256 -2.34 -16.85 -6.45
C PRO A 256 -1.81 -15.50 -6.94
N ALA A 257 -2.72 -14.59 -7.28
CA ALA A 257 -2.34 -13.28 -7.81
C ALA A 257 -1.41 -12.49 -6.90
N GLY A 258 -1.55 -12.57 -5.57
CA GLY A 258 -0.62 -11.91 -4.64
C GLY A 258 0.84 -12.38 -4.78
N SER A 259 1.03 -13.64 -5.17
CA SER A 259 2.34 -14.29 -5.30
C SER A 259 2.91 -14.24 -6.72
N ALA A 260 2.08 -13.96 -7.73
CA ALA A 260 2.50 -13.80 -9.11
C ALA A 260 3.43 -12.57 -9.27
N ASN A 261 4.70 -12.81 -9.53
CA ASN A 261 5.69 -11.76 -9.69
C ASN A 261 6.61 -12.07 -10.88
N PHE A 262 6.89 -11.06 -11.69
CA PHE A 262 7.94 -11.14 -12.71
C PHE A 262 9.30 -10.82 -12.08
N ALA A 263 10.37 -11.37 -12.65
CA ALA A 263 11.74 -11.03 -12.24
C ALA A 263 12.16 -9.65 -12.78
N GLU A 264 11.92 -9.43 -14.06
CA GLU A 264 12.20 -8.19 -14.76
C GLU A 264 11.29 -8.05 -15.99
N MET A 265 10.87 -6.84 -16.30
CA MET A 265 10.14 -6.49 -17.52
C MET A 265 10.95 -5.44 -18.27
N GLN A 266 11.17 -5.61 -19.57
CA GLN A 266 12.01 -4.70 -20.38
C GLN A 266 11.28 -4.27 -21.65
N ILE A 267 11.43 -3.00 -22.01
CA ILE A 267 10.96 -2.39 -23.26
C ILE A 267 12.14 -1.59 -23.83
N LYS A 268 12.64 -2.01 -24.99
CA LYS A 268 13.74 -1.34 -25.69
C LYS A 268 13.19 -0.59 -26.89
N THR A 269 13.39 0.72 -26.93
CA THR A 269 12.99 1.57 -28.05
C THR A 269 14.22 2.28 -28.61
N GLY A 270 14.09 2.89 -29.80
CA GLY A 270 15.17 3.71 -30.36
C GLY A 270 15.43 5.03 -29.59
N ARG A 271 14.56 5.43 -28.65
CA ARG A 271 14.66 6.73 -27.94
C ARG A 271 14.97 6.59 -26.44
N PHE A 272 14.52 5.50 -25.83
CA PHE A 272 14.74 5.17 -24.43
C PHE A 272 14.65 3.67 -24.21
N MET A 273 15.24 3.19 -23.12
CA MET A 273 14.94 1.87 -22.58
C MET A 273 14.15 2.04 -21.30
N PHE A 274 13.12 1.22 -21.14
CA PHE A 274 12.33 1.15 -19.92
C PHE A 274 12.39 -0.24 -19.35
N PHE A 275 12.60 -0.35 -18.05
CA PHE A 275 12.56 -1.63 -17.37
C PHE A 275 11.98 -1.53 -15.97
N ILE A 276 11.38 -2.61 -15.52
CA ILE A 276 10.89 -2.76 -14.15
C ILE A 276 11.58 -3.96 -13.55
N THR A 277 12.27 -3.75 -12.44
CA THR A 277 13.01 -4.79 -11.73
C THR A 277 12.73 -4.73 -10.24
N ARG A 278 12.95 -5.84 -9.54
CA ARG A 278 12.84 -5.87 -8.07
C ARG A 278 13.90 -4.95 -7.46
N LEU A 279 13.52 -4.08 -6.52
CA LEU A 279 14.47 -3.26 -5.76
C LEU A 279 14.69 -3.84 -4.36
N THR A 280 13.62 -3.98 -3.58
CA THR A 280 13.65 -4.66 -2.26
C THR A 280 12.76 -5.91 -2.30
N GLU A 281 12.51 -6.54 -1.15
CA GLU A 281 11.48 -7.59 -1.08
C GLU A 281 10.08 -7.06 -1.35
N ASN A 282 9.82 -5.81 -0.94
CA ASN A 282 8.52 -5.18 -0.94
C ASN A 282 8.34 -4.14 -2.05
N THR A 283 9.38 -3.84 -2.82
CA THR A 283 9.34 -2.78 -3.84
C THR A 283 9.92 -3.21 -5.18
N ASN A 284 9.31 -2.68 -6.24
CA ASN A 284 9.82 -2.71 -7.61
C ASN A 284 10.25 -1.30 -8.02
N LEU A 285 11.33 -1.21 -8.79
CA LEU A 285 11.79 0.02 -9.40
C LEU A 285 11.54 -0.06 -10.90
N ALA A 286 10.77 0.89 -11.43
CA ALA A 286 10.71 1.16 -12.86
C ALA A 286 11.70 2.27 -13.19
N ALA A 287 12.41 2.12 -14.30
CA ALA A 287 13.42 3.07 -14.76
C ALA A 287 13.25 3.32 -16.26
N SER A 288 13.20 4.60 -16.64
CA SER A 288 13.35 5.08 -18.01
C SER A 288 14.74 5.71 -18.15
N ILE A 289 15.54 5.16 -19.06
CA ILE A 289 16.94 5.55 -19.28
C ILE A 289 17.19 5.81 -20.78
N PRO A 290 18.29 6.50 -21.15
CA PRO A 290 18.69 6.64 -22.55
C PRO A 290 18.79 5.30 -23.30
N ALA A 291 18.54 5.33 -24.61
CA ALA A 291 18.63 4.14 -25.47
C ALA A 291 20.08 3.71 -25.72
N SER A 292 20.69 3.06 -24.72
CA SER A 292 22.03 2.48 -24.81
C SER A 292 22.12 1.20 -23.99
N GLU A 293 22.59 0.12 -24.61
CA GLU A 293 22.82 -1.15 -23.92
C GLU A 293 23.90 -1.02 -22.83
N GLN A 294 24.91 -0.18 -23.06
CA GLN A 294 25.94 0.08 -22.05
C GLN A 294 25.35 0.78 -20.83
N VAL A 295 24.54 1.82 -21.04
CA VAL A 295 23.84 2.53 -19.95
C VAL A 295 22.89 1.61 -19.22
N PHE A 296 22.14 0.77 -19.95
CA PHE A 296 21.24 -0.23 -19.36
C PHE A 296 21.98 -1.23 -18.45
N ASN A 297 23.08 -1.81 -18.93
CA ASN A 297 23.83 -2.78 -18.14
C ASN A 297 24.48 -2.15 -16.90
N THR A 298 25.05 -0.94 -17.03
CA THR A 298 25.58 -0.18 -15.89
C THR A 298 24.48 0.18 -14.88
N ALA A 299 23.31 0.62 -15.36
CA ALA A 299 22.18 0.94 -14.50
C ALA A 299 21.73 -0.27 -13.67
N ARG A 300 21.66 -1.47 -14.27
CA ARG A 300 21.30 -2.70 -13.55
C ARG A 300 22.27 -3.04 -12.42
N ILE A 301 23.57 -2.90 -12.67
CA ILE A 301 24.61 -3.14 -11.64
C ILE A 301 24.48 -2.11 -10.52
N ASN A 302 24.35 -0.83 -10.86
CA ASN A 302 24.18 0.24 -9.87
C ASN A 302 22.92 0.05 -9.02
N ILE A 303 21.79 -0.32 -9.64
CA ILE A 303 20.55 -0.65 -8.95
C ILE A 303 20.75 -1.87 -8.02
N GLN A 304 21.47 -2.89 -8.46
CA GLN A 304 21.77 -4.07 -7.64
C GLN A 304 22.59 -3.69 -6.40
N LEU A 305 23.58 -2.81 -6.54
CA LEU A 305 24.45 -2.36 -5.45
C LEU A 305 23.72 -1.49 -4.42
N VAL A 306 22.69 -0.73 -4.83
CA VAL A 306 21.94 0.15 -3.92
C VAL A 306 20.81 -0.57 -3.17
N ARG A 307 20.42 -1.78 -3.59
CA ARG A 307 19.32 -2.54 -2.95
C ARG A 307 19.41 -2.62 -1.42
N PRO A 308 20.57 -2.89 -0.79
CA PRO A 308 20.66 -2.94 0.67
C PRO A 308 20.27 -1.63 1.34
N LYS A 309 20.64 -0.48 0.77
CA LYS A 309 20.30 0.84 1.30
C LYS A 309 18.79 1.10 1.25
N PHE A 310 18.12 0.71 0.17
CA PHE A 310 16.66 0.83 0.09
C PHE A 310 15.94 -0.16 1.01
N ALA A 311 16.48 -1.37 1.20
CA ALA A 311 15.93 -2.33 2.14
C ALA A 311 16.01 -1.85 3.60
N GLU A 312 16.98 -0.98 3.93
CA GLU A 312 17.04 -0.29 5.23
C GLU A 312 15.92 0.72 5.45
N LEU A 313 15.36 1.26 4.36
CA LEU A 313 14.25 2.22 4.38
C LEU A 313 12.87 1.58 4.27
N ASP A 314 12.76 0.31 3.88
CA ASP A 314 11.53 -0.43 4.18
C ASP A 314 11.29 -0.24 5.70
N ILE A 315 10.03 -0.06 6.14
CA ILE A 315 9.65 0.45 7.48
C ILE A 315 10.03 -0.55 8.63
N ALA A 316 10.99 -1.43 8.35
CA ALA A 316 11.22 -2.72 8.95
C ALA A 316 12.67 -3.20 8.93
N ALA A 317 13.70 -2.39 8.64
CA ALA A 317 15.06 -2.87 8.93
C ALA A 317 15.25 -2.98 10.45
N LYS A 318 15.08 -4.20 10.96
CA LYS A 318 15.81 -4.60 12.17
C LYS A 318 17.28 -4.33 11.86
N PRO A 319 18.05 -3.71 12.78
CA PRO A 319 19.48 -3.65 12.63
C PRO A 319 19.95 -5.09 12.39
N ARG A 320 20.68 -5.34 11.30
CA ARG A 320 21.46 -6.58 11.23
C ARG A 320 22.32 -6.58 12.51
N PRO A 321 22.32 -7.67 13.31
CA PRO A 321 23.30 -7.75 14.37
C PRO A 321 24.67 -7.54 13.72
N GLY A 322 25.43 -6.59 14.25
CA GLY A 322 26.77 -6.31 13.74
C GLY A 322 27.56 -7.62 13.73
N ILE A 323 28.44 -7.78 12.75
CA ILE A 323 29.23 -9.00 12.56
C ILE A 323 29.98 -9.41 13.86
N GLN A 324 30.21 -8.47 14.78
CA GLN A 324 30.76 -8.74 16.11
C GLN A 324 29.86 -9.53 17.08
N GLN A 325 28.53 -9.54 16.93
CA GLN A 325 27.62 -10.33 17.78
C GLN A 325 27.43 -11.77 17.28
N ALA A 326 27.72 -12.07 16.02
CA ALA A 326 27.67 -13.44 15.48
C ALA A 326 28.83 -14.31 16.01
N PHE A 327 29.98 -13.70 16.34
CA PHE A 327 31.14 -14.42 16.91
C PHE A 327 31.10 -14.55 18.44
N ALA A 328 30.38 -13.68 19.15
CA ALA A 328 30.25 -13.77 20.61
C ALA A 328 29.40 -14.99 21.03
N HIS A 329 28.36 -15.32 20.25
CA HIS A 329 27.50 -16.47 20.53
C HIS A 329 28.11 -17.84 20.20
N SER A 330 29.27 -17.89 19.55
CA SER A 330 30.01 -19.13 19.31
C SER A 330 31.05 -19.41 20.41
N ALA A 331 31.49 -18.39 21.15
CA ALA A 331 32.53 -18.52 22.18
C ALA A 331 31.96 -18.93 23.56
N ASP A 332 30.71 -18.59 23.87
CA ASP A 332 30.08 -18.93 25.17
C ASP A 332 29.55 -20.39 25.24
N SER A 333 29.62 -21.15 24.15
CA SER A 333 29.20 -22.56 24.10
C SER A 333 30.30 -23.60 24.38
N GLU A 334 31.56 -23.18 24.55
CA GLU A 334 32.68 -24.10 24.84
C GLU A 334 33.17 -24.08 26.31
N GLY A 335 32.59 -23.25 27.18
CA GLY A 335 33.10 -23.05 28.55
C GLY A 335 32.47 -23.89 29.67
N MET A 336 31.46 -24.73 29.40
CA MET A 336 30.66 -25.34 30.48
C MET A 336 30.34 -26.81 30.23
N ARG A 337 31.40 -27.64 30.09
CA ARG A 337 31.33 -29.11 30.24
C ARG A 337 32.64 -29.68 30.78
N ARG A 338 32.93 -29.41 32.05
CA ARG A 338 33.80 -30.28 32.88
C ARG A 338 33.27 -30.22 34.32
N GLU A 339 33.34 -31.37 34.98
CA GLU A 339 32.91 -31.68 36.35
C GLU A 339 31.45 -32.13 36.48
N ASP A 340 31.23 -33.41 36.19
CA ASP A 340 30.59 -34.36 37.13
C ASP A 340 30.50 -35.73 36.44
N ASP A 341 31.41 -36.65 36.76
CA ASP A 341 31.08 -38.05 37.03
C ASP A 341 32.34 -38.89 37.35
N LEU A 342 32.59 -39.07 38.64
CA LEU A 342 33.41 -40.14 39.18
C LEU A 342 32.73 -40.66 40.44
N SER A 343 31.95 -41.74 40.33
CA SER A 343 32.09 -42.96 41.14
C SER A 343 30.84 -43.85 41.14
N ARG A 344 31.12 -45.17 41.16
CA ARG A 344 30.23 -46.35 41.22
C ARG A 344 29.79 -46.89 39.85
N GLY A 345 30.23 -48.05 39.35
CA GLY A 345 30.89 -49.19 39.98
C GLY A 345 30.04 -50.45 39.88
N ARG A 346 30.34 -51.25 38.83
CA ARG A 346 30.15 -52.72 38.67
C ARG A 346 28.74 -53.32 38.53
N GLY A 347 28.55 -54.07 37.42
CA GLY A 347 27.95 -55.42 37.49
C GLY A 347 27.22 -55.94 36.24
N LYS A 348 27.88 -56.85 35.51
CA LYS A 348 27.37 -58.01 34.72
C LYS A 348 26.59 -57.74 33.42
N GLU A 349 27.14 -58.09 32.25
CA GLU A 349 27.15 -59.40 31.56
C GLU A 349 25.78 -59.84 30.98
N ALA A 350 25.71 -59.89 29.64
CA ALA A 350 25.35 -61.06 28.81
C ALA A 350 24.58 -60.68 27.52
N VAL A 351 25.31 -60.76 26.40
CA VAL A 351 24.97 -61.43 25.13
C VAL A 351 23.51 -61.85 24.91
N ASN A 352 22.85 -61.35 23.85
CA ASN A 352 22.44 -62.24 22.74
C ASN A 352 22.05 -61.50 21.45
N LEU A 353 22.54 -62.07 20.34
CA LEU A 353 22.14 -61.81 18.97
C LEU A 353 20.80 -62.51 18.68
N GLY A 354 19.98 -61.95 17.79
CA GLY A 354 18.79 -62.61 17.28
C GLY A 354 18.06 -61.77 16.26
N GLU A 355 18.17 -62.19 15.00
CA GLU A 355 17.48 -61.70 13.79
C GLU A 355 15.95 -61.77 13.92
N PHE A 356 15.23 -60.77 13.39
CA PHE A 356 14.36 -60.82 12.20
C PHE A 356 13.61 -59.50 12.04
#